data_AF-A0A5N8YKM8-F1
#
_entry.id   AF-A0A5N8YKM8-F1
#
_cell.length_a   1.000
_cell.length_b   1.000
_cell.length_c   1.000
_cell.angle_alpha   90.00
_cell.angle_beta   90.00
_cell.angle_gamma   90.00
#
_symmetry.space_group_name_H-M   'P 1'
#
loop_
_entity.id
_entity.type
_entity.pdbx_description
1 polymer ?
#
loop_
_entity_poly.entity_id
_entity_poly.type
_entity_poly.pdbx_seq_one_letter_code
_entity_poly.pdbx_strand_id
1 'polypeptide(L)'
;MDGIKPATVLAGLSHISSVISAVILMFIPLFAGTEIIAQSGGLNQLSETKLTLIEMNGTGAILTLIFPWVVTGLSVVSTIMGAPERKEAKKVLWRWRSYSWGAAIVMAFFVALSFTTLGIFYIPALALTIGAAIFNK
;
A
#
# COMPACT_ATOMS: atom_id res chain seq x y z
N MET A 1 11.67 -21.19 21.97
CA MET A 1 11.55 -20.46 20.70
C MET A 1 10.13 -19.94 20.65
N ASP A 2 9.91 -18.71 21.08
CA ASP A 2 8.57 -18.11 20.97
C ASP A 2 8.27 -17.96 19.47
N GLY A 3 7.20 -18.62 19.02
CA GLY A 3 6.83 -18.67 17.61
C GLY A 3 6.58 -17.28 17.02
N ILE A 4 6.68 -17.17 15.69
CA ILE A 4 6.35 -15.94 14.97
C ILE A 4 4.91 -15.53 15.31
N LYS A 5 4.74 -14.30 15.80
CA LYS A 5 3.42 -13.82 16.25
C LYS A 5 2.49 -13.61 15.06
N PRO A 6 1.20 -13.96 15.18
CA PRO A 6 0.22 -13.74 14.12
C PRO A 6 0.19 -12.29 13.60
N ALA A 7 0.32 -11.31 14.49
CA ALA A 7 0.38 -9.89 14.12
C ALA A 7 1.54 -9.58 13.17
N THR A 8 2.72 -10.15 13.41
CA THR A 8 3.92 -9.95 12.59
C THR A 8 3.78 -10.65 11.23
N VAL A 9 3.19 -11.85 11.19
CA VAL A 9 2.89 -12.54 9.93
C VAL A 9 1.93 -11.71 9.08
N LEU A 10 0.84 -11.22 9.68
CA LEU A 10 -0.15 -10.39 9.00
C LEU A 10 0.45 -9.07 8.50
N ALA A 11 1.29 -8.42 9.31
CA ALA A 11 1.98 -7.20 8.89
C ALA A 11 2.95 -7.48 7.73
N GLY A 12 3.69 -8.58 7.78
CA GLY A 12 4.59 -9.00 6.70
C GLY A 12 3.83 -9.28 5.40
N LEU A 13 2.73 -10.03 5.47
CA LEU A 13 1.87 -10.30 4.32
C LEU A 13 1.23 -9.01 3.77
N SER A 14 0.84 -8.09 4.65
CA SER A 14 0.35 -6.77 4.24
C SER A 14 1.38 -6.01 3.43
N HIS A 15 2.64 -6.00 3.91
CA HIS A 15 3.73 -5.33 3.21
C HIS A 15 4.00 -5.96 1.84
N ILE A 16 4.14 -7.29 1.78
CA ILE A 16 4.31 -8.02 0.52
C ILE A 16 3.15 -7.73 -0.45
N SER A 17 1.91 -7.75 0.04
CA SER A 17 0.74 -7.41 -0.78
C SER A 17 0.82 -5.99 -1.34
N SER A 18 1.26 -5.01 -0.54
CA SER A 18 1.40 -3.63 -1.03
C SER A 18 2.50 -3.48 -2.08
N VAL A 19 3.58 -4.27 -1.97
CA VAL A 19 4.65 -4.33 -2.98
C VAL A 19 4.14 -4.92 -4.28
N ILE A 20 3.43 -6.05 -4.22
CA ILE A 20 2.83 -6.69 -5.38
C ILE A 20 1.87 -5.73 -6.09
N SER A 21 0.98 -5.05 -5.34
CA SER A 21 0.04 -4.08 -5.93
C SER A 21 0.76 -2.94 -6.64
N ALA A 22 1.85 -2.41 -6.07
CA ALA A 22 2.62 -1.35 -6.71
C ALA A 22 3.34 -1.83 -7.98
N VAL A 23 3.91 -3.05 -7.95
CA VAL A 23 4.55 -3.66 -9.13
C VAL A 23 3.52 -3.86 -10.24
N ILE A 24 2.32 -4.37 -9.91
CA ILE A 24 1.21 -4.50 -10.87
C ILE A 24 0.88 -3.15 -11.49
N LEU A 25 0.69 -2.11 -10.67
CA LEU A 25 0.34 -0.77 -11.16
C LEU A 25 1.44 -0.11 -11.99
N MET A 26 2.70 -0.43 -11.70
CA MET A 26 3.85 0.12 -12.41
C MET A 26 4.03 -0.49 -13.81
N PHE A 27 3.78 -1.79 -13.95
CA PHE A 27 4.15 -2.52 -15.17
C PHE A 27 2.98 -3.08 -15.98
N ILE A 28 1.78 -3.19 -15.39
CA ILE A 28 0.62 -3.73 -16.10
C ILE A 28 -0.22 -2.56 -16.64
N PRO A 29 -0.51 -2.53 -17.96
CA PRO A 29 -1.30 -1.46 -18.57
C PRO A 29 -2.79 -1.67 -18.26
N LEU A 30 -3.27 -1.01 -17.21
CA LEU A 30 -4.63 -1.16 -16.69
C LEU A 30 -5.51 0.07 -16.94
N PHE A 31 -4.90 1.22 -17.16
CA PHE A 31 -5.59 2.50 -17.27
C PHE A 31 -5.94 2.82 -18.73
N ALA A 32 -7.12 3.40 -18.95
CA ALA A 32 -7.50 3.85 -20.29
C ALA A 32 -6.72 5.10 -20.66
N GLY A 33 -6.13 5.10 -21.84
CA GLY A 33 -5.44 6.23 -22.44
C GLY A 33 -5.82 6.38 -23.91
N THR A 34 -5.31 7.44 -24.54
CA THR A 34 -5.48 7.66 -25.98
C THR A 34 -4.14 7.94 -26.63
N GLU A 35 -3.95 7.41 -27.82
CA GLU A 35 -2.80 7.69 -28.66
C GLU A 35 -3.23 8.32 -29.99
N ILE A 36 -2.40 9.20 -30.53
CA ILE A 36 -2.65 9.84 -31.83
C ILE A 36 -2.13 8.89 -32.92
N ILE A 37 -3.04 8.32 -33.69
CA ILE A 37 -2.70 7.37 -34.77
C ILE A 37 -2.62 8.03 -36.15
N ALA A 38 -3.26 9.18 -36.32
CA ALA A 38 -3.15 9.98 -37.53
C ALA A 38 -3.38 11.47 -37.24
N GLN A 39 -2.68 12.33 -37.98
CA GLN A 39 -2.95 13.76 -38.01
C GLN A 39 -3.30 14.17 -39.44
N SER A 40 -4.45 14.81 -39.62
CA SER A 40 -4.87 15.32 -40.93
C SER A 40 -5.64 16.62 -40.75
N GLY A 41 -5.24 17.67 -41.49
CA GLY A 41 -5.94 18.95 -41.49
C GLY A 41 -6.07 19.64 -40.13
N GLY A 42 -5.12 19.42 -39.20
CA GLY A 42 -5.18 19.95 -37.84
C GLY A 42 -6.07 19.15 -36.88
N LEU A 43 -6.61 18.02 -37.32
CA LEU A 43 -7.37 17.09 -36.49
C LEU A 43 -6.52 15.87 -36.12
N ASN A 44 -6.61 15.46 -34.85
CA ASN A 44 -5.98 14.25 -34.34
C ASN A 44 -7.01 13.12 -34.35
N GLN A 45 -6.69 12.02 -35.02
CA GLN A 45 -7.41 10.77 -34.86
C GLN A 45 -6.85 10.04 -33.63
N LEU A 46 -7.71 9.85 -32.63
CA LEU A 46 -7.36 9.17 -31.37
C LEU A 46 -7.77 7.70 -31.43
N SER A 47 -6.89 6.82 -30.95
CA SER A 47 -7.20 5.41 -30.68
C SER A 47 -7.16 5.17 -29.17
N GLU A 48 -8.12 4.40 -28.66
CA GLU A 48 -8.08 3.95 -27.26
C GLU A 48 -6.96 2.93 -27.06
N THR A 49 -6.17 3.13 -26.02
CA THR A 49 -5.08 2.22 -25.64
C THR A 49 -5.06 2.01 -24.13
N LYS A 50 -4.33 1.00 -23.68
CA LYS A 50 -4.11 0.74 -22.25
C LYS A 50 -2.72 1.22 -21.86
N LEU A 51 -2.65 2.03 -20.81
CA LEU A 51 -1.42 2.60 -20.27
C LEU A 51 -1.18 2.07 -18.85
N THR A 52 0.09 1.96 -18.49
CA THR A 52 0.53 1.78 -17.11
C THR A 52 0.30 3.05 -16.29
N LEU A 53 0.38 2.95 -14.95
CA LEU A 53 0.22 4.13 -14.09
C LEU A 53 1.29 5.20 -14.37
N ILE A 54 2.51 4.75 -14.69
CA ILE A 54 3.67 5.62 -14.95
C ILE A 54 3.54 6.32 -16.32
N GLU A 55 3.04 5.63 -17.35
CA GLU A 55 2.79 6.27 -18.64
C GLU A 55 1.69 7.33 -18.54
N MET A 56 0.66 7.08 -17.72
CA MET A 56 -0.46 8.00 -17.54
C MET A 56 -0.10 9.24 -16.70
N ASN A 57 0.71 9.09 -15.65
CA ASN A 57 0.96 10.16 -14.66
C ASN A 57 2.42 10.61 -14.58
N GLY A 58 3.31 10.01 -15.37
CA GLY A 58 4.75 10.20 -15.30
C GLY A 58 5.38 9.60 -14.04
N THR A 59 6.64 9.95 -13.81
CA THR A 59 7.44 9.48 -12.67
C THR A 59 6.92 9.98 -11.31
N GLY A 60 6.09 11.02 -11.28
CA GLY A 60 5.45 11.53 -10.06
C GLY A 60 4.59 10.49 -9.34
N ALA A 61 4.01 9.53 -10.09
CA ALA A 61 3.22 8.45 -9.51
C ALA A 61 4.04 7.47 -8.65
N ILE A 62 5.37 7.44 -8.78
CA ILE A 62 6.23 6.55 -7.99
C ILE A 62 6.10 6.84 -6.50
N LEU A 63 5.98 8.12 -6.09
CA LEU A 63 5.81 8.48 -4.68
C LEU A 63 4.48 7.95 -4.12
N THR A 64 3.41 8.04 -4.92
CA THR A 64 2.09 7.51 -4.56
C THR A 64 2.11 5.97 -4.44
N LEU A 65 2.90 5.28 -5.27
CA LEU A 65 3.07 3.83 -5.22
C LEU A 65 3.89 3.35 -4.01
N ILE A 66 4.92 4.11 -3.62
CA ILE A 66 5.81 3.79 -2.49
C ILE A 66 5.14 4.13 -1.15
N PHE A 67 4.23 5.11 -1.10
CA PHE A 67 3.59 5.51 0.15
C PHE A 67 2.97 4.35 0.93
N PRO A 68 2.15 3.45 0.34
CA PRO A 68 1.66 2.26 1.02
C PRO A 68 2.76 1.31 1.54
N TRP A 69 3.93 1.26 0.90
CA TRP A 69 5.06 0.44 1.37
C TRP A 69 5.61 0.97 2.69
N VAL A 70 5.73 2.30 2.80
CA VAL A 70 6.21 2.95 4.03
C VAL A 70 5.21 2.69 5.16
N VAL A 71 3.91 2.83 4.88
CA VAL A 71 2.86 2.64 5.90
C VAL A 71 2.77 1.18 6.36
N THR A 72 2.76 0.22 5.44
CA THR A 72 2.75 -1.20 5.79
C THR A 72 4.07 -1.66 6.42
N GLY A 73 5.20 -1.10 5.98
CA GLY A 73 6.50 -1.31 6.61
C GLY A 73 6.54 -0.83 8.06
N LEU A 74 5.92 0.32 8.36
CA LEU A 74 5.75 0.80 9.73
C LEU A 74 4.91 -0.18 10.57
N SER A 75 3.89 -0.81 10.00
CA SER A 75 3.11 -1.86 10.67
C SER A 75 3.98 -3.08 11.01
N VAL A 76 4.87 -3.51 10.11
CA VAL A 76 5.84 -4.58 10.37
C VAL A 76 6.76 -4.21 11.54
N VAL A 77 7.40 -3.05 11.48
CA VAL A 77 8.30 -2.58 12.56
C VAL A 77 7.55 -2.46 13.88
N SER A 78 6.32 -1.92 13.85
CA SER A 78 5.45 -1.77 15.01
C SER A 78 5.12 -3.11 15.68
N THR A 79 4.81 -4.15 14.91
CA THR A 79 4.48 -5.48 15.47
C THR A 79 5.71 -6.22 16.00
N ILE A 80 6.88 -6.01 15.39
CA ILE A 80 8.16 -6.54 15.89
C ILE A 80 8.54 -5.86 17.21
N MET A 81 8.53 -4.53 17.24
CA MET A 81 8.93 -3.75 18.43
C MET A 81 7.88 -3.74 19.54
N GLY A 82 6.61 -4.01 19.20
CA GLY A 82 5.50 -4.18 20.15
C GLY A 82 5.50 -5.56 20.82
N ALA A 83 6.41 -6.46 20.44
CA ALA A 83 6.60 -7.74 21.09
C ALA A 83 7.12 -7.52 22.53
N PRO A 84 6.51 -8.11 23.56
CA PRO A 84 7.01 -7.97 24.92
C PRO A 84 8.31 -8.77 25.07
N GLU A 85 9.44 -8.07 25.12
CA GLU A 85 10.69 -8.63 25.65
C GLU A 85 10.92 -8.03 27.03
N ARG A 86 10.52 -8.80 28.06
CA ARG A 86 10.68 -8.49 29.49
C ARG A 86 9.87 -7.26 29.97
N LYS A 87 9.45 -7.33 31.24
CA LYS A 87 8.34 -6.59 31.86
C LYS A 87 8.55 -5.07 32.07
N GLU A 88 9.65 -4.49 31.62
CA GLU A 88 10.16 -3.24 32.21
C GLU A 88 9.71 -1.93 31.53
N ALA A 89 9.09 -1.96 30.35
CA ALA A 89 8.73 -0.72 29.64
C ALA A 89 7.30 -0.72 29.04
N LYS A 90 6.27 -0.84 29.90
CA LYS A 90 4.84 -0.80 29.50
C LYS A 90 4.50 0.39 28.58
N LYS A 91 5.09 1.56 28.81
CA LYS A 91 4.86 2.78 28.01
C LYS A 91 5.43 2.68 26.58
N VAL A 92 6.59 2.02 26.42
CA VAL A 92 7.24 1.84 25.12
C VAL A 92 6.47 0.82 24.29
N LEU A 93 6.03 -0.28 24.90
CA LEU A 93 5.20 -1.31 24.25
C LEU A 93 3.87 -0.73 23.76
N TRP A 94 3.22 0.13 24.56
CA TRP A 94 1.97 0.77 24.18
C TRP A 94 2.14 1.68 22.96
N ARG A 95 3.21 2.48 22.92
CA ARG A 95 3.52 3.35 21.78
C ARG A 95 3.68 2.56 20.48
N TRP A 96 4.44 1.46 20.52
CA TRP A 96 4.64 0.63 19.33
C TRP A 96 3.34 0.00 18.86
N ARG A 97 2.45 -0.44 19.75
CA ARG A 97 1.13 -0.97 19.39
C ARG A 97 0.19 0.07 18.80
N SER A 98 0.27 1.32 19.27
CA SER A 98 -0.50 2.43 18.67
C SER A 98 -0.08 2.72 17.23
N TYR A 99 1.18 2.46 16.86
CA TYR A 99 1.65 2.70 15.49
C TYR A 99 1.03 1.74 14.46
N SER A 100 0.73 0.48 14.81
CA SER A 100 0.00 -0.41 13.90
C SER A 100 -1.42 0.08 13.63
N TRP A 101 -2.07 0.69 14.63
CA TRP A 101 -3.36 1.36 14.44
C TRP A 101 -3.25 2.61 13.58
N GLY A 102 -2.21 3.43 13.81
CA GLY A 102 -1.91 4.58 12.96
C GLY A 102 -1.72 4.17 11.50
N ALA A 103 -0.95 3.11 11.24
CA ALA A 103 -0.75 2.56 9.90
C ALA A 103 -2.06 2.07 9.27
N ALA A 104 -2.91 1.36 10.02
CA ALA A 104 -4.21 0.90 9.53
C ALA A 104 -5.13 2.07 9.14
N ILE A 105 -5.20 3.12 9.97
CA ILE A 105 -6.01 4.31 9.71
C ILE A 105 -5.50 5.05 8.46
N VAL A 106 -4.19 5.26 8.36
CA VAL A 106 -3.57 5.92 7.20
C VAL A 106 -3.80 5.12 5.93
N MET A 107 -3.65 3.80 5.97
CA MET A 107 -3.98 2.92 4.83
C MET A 107 -5.47 3.02 4.46
N ALA A 108 -6.37 3.10 5.43
CA ALA A 108 -7.80 3.23 5.17
C ALA A 108 -8.12 4.54 4.46
N PHE A 109 -7.55 5.67 4.90
CA PHE A 109 -7.68 6.95 4.24
C PHE A 109 -7.10 6.93 2.83
N PHE A 110 -5.91 6.35 2.65
CA PHE A 110 -5.30 6.21 1.33
C PHE A 110 -6.20 5.44 0.36
N VAL A 111 -6.71 4.27 0.78
CA VAL A 111 -7.61 3.45 -0.04
C VAL A 111 -8.92 4.19 -0.33
N ALA A 112 -9.51 4.88 0.65
CA ALA A 112 -10.74 5.63 0.45
C ALA A 112 -10.57 6.81 -0.52
N LEU A 113 -9.50 7.61 -0.35
CA LEU A 113 -9.24 8.78 -1.19
C LEU A 113 -8.82 8.42 -2.62
N SER A 114 -8.24 7.23 -2.82
CA SER A 114 -7.81 6.74 -4.13
C SER A 114 -8.66 5.60 -4.67
N PHE A 115 -9.86 5.38 -4.12
CA PHE A 115 -10.67 4.18 -4.38
C PHE A 115 -10.97 3.97 -5.87
N THR A 116 -11.28 5.05 -6.59
CA THR A 116 -11.65 5.03 -8.01
C THR A 116 -10.44 4.90 -8.96
N THR A 117 -9.22 4.98 -8.43
CA THR A 117 -7.99 4.92 -9.22
C THR A 117 -7.16 3.70 -8.83
N LEU A 118 -6.25 3.85 -7.86
CA LEU A 118 -5.27 2.84 -7.46
C LEU A 118 -5.57 2.21 -6.09
N GLY A 119 -6.41 2.83 -5.27
CA GLY A 119 -6.73 2.39 -3.91
C GLY A 119 -7.32 1.00 -3.83
N ILE A 120 -8.10 0.60 -4.85
CA ILE A 120 -8.70 -0.74 -4.93
C ILE A 120 -7.66 -1.86 -4.89
N PHE A 121 -6.48 -1.65 -5.48
CA PHE A 121 -5.40 -2.62 -5.51
C PHE A 121 -4.76 -2.82 -4.12
N TYR A 122 -4.94 -1.87 -3.20
CA TYR A 122 -4.38 -1.93 -1.85
C TYR A 122 -5.38 -2.41 -0.79
N ILE A 123 -6.62 -2.77 -1.16
CA ILE A 123 -7.61 -3.33 -0.23
C ILE A 123 -7.09 -4.58 0.50
N PRO A 124 -6.43 -5.56 -0.16
CA PRO A 124 -5.89 -6.72 0.56
C PRO A 124 -4.83 -6.32 1.59
N ALA A 125 -3.93 -5.41 1.22
CA ALA A 125 -2.92 -4.88 2.14
C ALA A 125 -3.55 -4.14 3.33
N LEU A 126 -4.61 -3.35 3.11
CA LEU A 126 -5.38 -2.70 4.16
C LEU A 126 -6.01 -3.71 5.12
N ALA A 127 -6.71 -4.73 4.61
CA ALA A 127 -7.35 -5.76 5.42
C ALA A 127 -6.32 -6.47 6.33
N LEU A 128 -5.16 -6.82 5.76
CA LEU A 128 -4.05 -7.42 6.51
C LEU A 128 -3.44 -6.46 7.53
N THR A 129 -3.33 -5.16 7.23
CA THR A 129 -2.85 -4.13 8.17
C THR A 129 -3.79 -4.00 9.38
N ILE A 130 -5.11 -3.97 9.14
CA ILE A 130 -6.12 -3.95 10.19
C ILE A 130 -6.02 -5.22 11.05
N GLY A 131 -5.90 -6.38 10.41
CA GLY A 131 -5.68 -7.65 11.11
C GLY A 131 -4.45 -7.58 12.00
N ALA A 132 -3.31 -7.14 11.47
CA ALA A 132 -2.09 -6.96 12.24
C ALA A 132 -2.29 -6.06 13.47
N ALA A 133 -2.99 -4.93 13.32
CA ALA A 133 -3.28 -4.01 14.42
C ALA A 133 -4.19 -4.62 15.51
N ILE A 134 -5.19 -5.42 15.12
CA ILE A 134 -6.09 -6.13 16.04
C ILE A 134 -5.32 -7.17 16.88
N PHE A 135 -4.39 -7.89 16.25
CA PHE A 135 -3.62 -8.95 16.91
C PHE A 135 -2.35 -8.45 17.62
N ASN A 136 -1.98 -7.17 17.48
CA ASN A 136 -0.84 -6.56 18.15
C ASN A 136 -1.16 -6.23 19.62
N LYS A 137 -1.23 -7.27 20.46
CA LYS A 137 -1.59 -7.23 21.88
C LYS A 137 -0.50 -7.68 22.83
#